data_AF-A0A2V7AFH1-F1
#
_entry.id   AF-A0A2V7AFH1-F1
#
_cell.length_a   1.000
_cell.length_b   1.000
_cell.length_c   1.000
_cell.angle_alpha   90.00
_cell.angle_beta   90.00
_cell.angle_gamma   90.00
#
_symmetry.space_group_name_H-M   'P 1'
#
loop_
_entity.id
_entity.type
_entity.pdbx_description
1 polymer ?
#
loop_
_entity_poly.entity_id
_entity_poly.type
_entity_poly.pdbx_seq_one_letter_code
_entity_poly.pdbx_strand_id
1 'polypeptide(L)'
;MGAIVAFLGLLLTAGPLGAYEAVTVKDGGTIAGVVRFAGAPPKLGAIPVNKNRDVCGDEKPSEALVVGADRGVRDGVVLIEGVARGKKGAGDVILDNRKCLFVSHVTVVAPGDRARVRNSDPILHNTHGFLGQPTVFNLALPNKDQMIDITKRLQKPGVVRVVCDAHPHMFAWMIVHDSPYVAVTDDRGAFRIGDVPPGTYKVTMWHAGYRPKGSDKDGRPVYDEPKTLTKELTIAPKATVTVEFELK
;
A
#
# COMPACT_ATOMS: atom_id res chain seq x y z
N MET A 1 48.75 0.31 -42.27
CA MET A 1 48.75 -0.06 -40.84
C MET A 1 47.68 0.78 -40.15
N GLY A 2 46.47 0.23 -39.98
CA GLY A 2 45.38 0.89 -39.26
C GLY A 2 45.05 0.06 -38.03
N ALA A 3 45.22 0.63 -36.84
CA ALA A 3 44.92 -0.03 -35.57
C ALA A 3 43.43 0.15 -35.25
N ILE A 4 42.71 -0.97 -35.15
CA ILE A 4 41.33 -1.02 -34.66
C ILE A 4 41.42 -1.06 -33.12
N VAL A 5 40.94 -0.01 -32.47
CA VAL A 5 40.76 0.03 -31.01
C VAL A 5 39.42 -0.59 -30.68
N ALA A 6 39.44 -1.78 -30.07
CA ALA A 6 38.24 -2.44 -29.56
C ALA A 6 37.91 -1.90 -28.17
N PHE A 7 36.80 -1.18 -28.04
CA PHE A 7 36.21 -0.85 -26.75
C PHE A 7 35.53 -2.11 -26.18
N LEU A 8 36.13 -2.72 -25.16
CA LEU A 8 35.45 -3.73 -24.35
C LEU A 8 34.44 -3.01 -23.43
N GLY A 9 33.17 -3.06 -23.81
CA GLY A 9 32.07 -2.65 -22.92
C GLY A 9 31.94 -3.63 -21.76
N LEU A 10 32.19 -3.15 -20.54
CA LEU A 10 31.95 -3.92 -19.32
C LEU A 10 30.44 -4.06 -19.11
N LEU A 11 29.86 -5.20 -19.46
CA LEU A 11 28.51 -5.56 -19.05
C LEU A 11 28.52 -5.84 -17.54
N LEU A 12 27.98 -4.90 -16.75
CA LEU A 12 27.58 -5.15 -15.37
C LEU A 12 26.36 -6.10 -15.38
N THR A 13 26.61 -7.38 -15.16
CA THR A 13 25.56 -8.36 -14.92
C THR A 13 25.00 -8.13 -13.51
N ALA A 14 23.81 -7.54 -13.42
CA ALA A 14 23.06 -7.52 -12.18
C ALA A 14 22.68 -8.97 -11.84
N GLY A 15 23.31 -9.53 -10.80
CA GLY A 15 22.95 -10.85 -10.28
C GLY A 15 21.50 -10.88 -9.75
N PRO A 16 20.90 -12.07 -9.60
CA PRO A 16 19.55 -12.20 -9.07
C PRO A 16 19.49 -11.59 -7.66
N LEU A 17 18.56 -10.67 -7.44
CA LEU A 17 18.25 -10.13 -6.12
C LEU A 17 17.81 -11.30 -5.22
N GLY A 18 18.65 -11.65 -4.23
CA GLY A 18 18.31 -12.63 -3.21
C GLY A 18 17.15 -12.17 -2.32
N ALA A 19 16.58 -13.09 -1.54
CA ALA A 19 15.57 -12.75 -0.54
C ALA A 19 16.11 -11.72 0.47
N TYR A 20 15.23 -10.86 0.99
CA TYR A 20 15.58 -9.83 1.98
C TYR A 20 16.28 -10.42 3.22
N GLU A 21 17.42 -9.85 3.61
CA GLU A 21 18.18 -10.28 4.79
C GLU A 21 17.97 -9.32 5.97
N ALA A 22 17.42 -9.84 7.07
CA ALA A 22 17.30 -9.08 8.30
C ALA A 22 18.65 -8.98 9.03
N VAL A 23 19.13 -7.76 9.25
CA VAL A 23 20.38 -7.43 9.96
C VAL A 23 20.17 -6.22 10.89
N THR A 24 21.05 -6.07 11.87
CA THR A 24 21.09 -4.85 12.69
C THR A 24 21.66 -3.69 11.87
N VAL A 25 20.90 -2.60 11.72
CA VAL A 25 21.35 -1.38 11.03
C VAL A 25 21.96 -0.42 12.06
N LYS A 26 23.30 -0.42 12.18
CA LYS A 26 24.00 0.38 13.21
C LYS A 26 23.96 1.89 12.98
N ASP A 27 24.04 2.29 11.71
CA ASP A 27 24.14 3.71 11.31
C ASP A 27 22.92 4.14 10.48
N GLY A 28 21.76 3.57 10.77
CA GLY A 28 20.53 3.80 10.03
C GLY A 28 20.11 5.27 10.04
N GLY A 29 19.79 5.80 8.87
CA GLY A 29 19.17 7.10 8.73
C GLY A 29 17.64 7.01 8.79
N THR A 30 16.98 8.15 8.60
CA THR A 30 15.52 8.26 8.51
C THR A 30 15.11 9.03 7.26
N ILE A 31 14.08 8.55 6.58
CA ILE A 31 13.30 9.34 5.63
C ILE A 31 11.98 9.74 6.30
N ALA A 32 11.68 11.02 6.32
CA ALA A 32 10.41 11.54 6.80
C ALA A 32 9.82 12.50 5.77
N GLY A 33 8.52 12.75 5.85
CA GLY A 33 7.92 13.60 4.85
C GLY A 33 6.41 13.71 4.93
N VAL A 34 5.86 14.34 3.91
CA VAL A 34 4.43 14.52 3.74
C VAL A 34 4.03 14.29 2.28
N VAL A 35 2.87 13.68 2.09
CA VAL A 35 2.17 13.63 0.80
C VAL A 35 1.05 14.66 0.84
N ARG A 36 1.09 15.63 -0.08
CA ARG A 36 0.09 16.71 -0.16
C ARG A 36 -0.73 16.62 -1.43
N PHE A 37 -1.96 17.10 -1.36
CA PHE A 37 -2.83 17.24 -2.52
C PHE A 37 -2.73 18.66 -3.11
N ALA A 38 -2.37 18.75 -4.38
CA ALA A 38 -2.33 20.00 -5.12
C ALA A 38 -3.65 20.30 -5.83
N GLY A 39 -4.06 21.57 -5.81
CA GLY A 39 -5.30 22.02 -6.45
C GLY A 39 -6.57 21.52 -5.73
N ALA A 40 -7.75 21.91 -6.18
CA ALA A 40 -8.99 21.52 -5.50
C ALA A 40 -9.22 20.00 -5.60
N PRO A 41 -9.35 19.24 -4.48
CA PRO A 41 -9.66 17.82 -4.54
C PRO A 41 -11.04 17.60 -5.16
N PRO A 42 -11.23 16.55 -5.98
CA PRO A 42 -12.53 16.23 -6.52
C PRO A 42 -13.51 15.92 -5.39
N LYS A 43 -14.76 16.36 -5.55
CA LYS A 43 -15.83 15.95 -4.65
C LYS A 43 -16.21 14.50 -4.95
N LEU A 44 -15.96 13.61 -4.00
CA LEU A 44 -16.38 12.22 -4.09
C LEU A 44 -17.80 12.08 -3.51
N GLY A 45 -18.70 11.46 -4.27
CA GLY A 45 -20.04 11.12 -3.78
C GLY A 45 -19.99 9.97 -2.79
N ALA A 46 -21.04 9.86 -1.97
CA ALA A 46 -21.25 8.68 -1.15
C ALA A 46 -21.52 7.45 -2.04
N ILE A 47 -21.11 6.29 -1.56
CA ILE A 47 -21.26 5.01 -2.27
C ILE A 47 -22.54 4.35 -1.75
N PRO A 48 -23.52 4.05 -2.63
CA PRO A 48 -24.76 3.43 -2.20
C PRO A 48 -24.54 2.00 -1.69
N VAL A 49 -25.28 1.63 -0.65
CA VAL A 49 -25.32 0.28 -0.10
C VAL A 49 -26.59 -0.42 -0.60
N ASN A 50 -26.42 -1.57 -1.25
CA ASN A 50 -27.50 -2.32 -1.88
C ASN A 50 -27.95 -3.58 -1.12
N LYS A 51 -27.20 -4.01 -0.09
CA LYS A 51 -27.48 -5.21 0.71
C LYS A 51 -27.26 -4.96 2.18
N ASN A 52 -28.02 -5.65 3.03
CA ASN A 52 -27.95 -5.56 4.49
C ASN A 52 -28.02 -4.10 5.00
N ARG A 53 -28.87 -3.26 4.39
CA ARG A 53 -29.00 -1.83 4.74
C ARG A 53 -29.43 -1.61 6.19
N ASP A 54 -30.13 -2.57 6.77
CA ASP A 54 -30.49 -2.63 8.19
C ASP A 54 -29.26 -2.65 9.12
N VAL A 55 -28.12 -3.18 8.65
CA VAL A 55 -26.85 -3.23 9.39
C VAL A 55 -25.85 -2.20 8.86
N CYS A 56 -25.74 -2.10 7.54
CA CYS A 56 -24.73 -1.30 6.86
C CYS A 56 -25.13 0.17 6.66
N GLY A 57 -26.40 0.52 6.87
CA GLY A 57 -26.95 1.81 6.45
C GLY A 57 -27.14 1.90 4.94
N ASP A 58 -27.51 3.09 4.48
CA ASP A 58 -27.91 3.33 3.09
C ASP A 58 -26.75 3.69 2.16
N GLU A 59 -25.70 4.29 2.72
CA GLU A 59 -24.54 4.76 1.98
C GLU A 59 -23.27 4.73 2.84
N LYS A 60 -22.12 4.77 2.16
CA LYS A 60 -20.79 4.87 2.78
C LYS A 60 -20.01 6.06 2.23
N PRO A 61 -19.15 6.71 3.03
CA PRO A 61 -18.21 7.68 2.48
C PRO A 61 -17.26 6.97 1.51
N SER A 62 -16.87 7.66 0.45
CA SER A 62 -15.80 7.17 -0.41
C SER A 62 -14.44 7.42 0.26
N GLU A 63 -13.64 6.37 0.41
CA GLU A 63 -12.26 6.44 0.90
C GLU A 63 -11.24 6.53 -0.23
N ALA A 64 -11.68 6.70 -1.49
CA ALA A 64 -10.79 6.74 -2.64
C ALA A 64 -9.85 7.95 -2.64
N LEU A 65 -10.21 9.05 -1.98
CA LEU A 65 -9.31 10.15 -1.66
C LEU A 65 -9.74 10.81 -0.36
N VAL A 66 -8.88 10.79 0.65
CA VAL A 66 -9.08 11.45 1.92
C VAL A 66 -7.99 12.52 2.10
N VAL A 67 -8.41 13.78 2.09
CA VAL A 67 -7.52 14.93 2.24
C VAL A 67 -7.81 15.64 3.55
N GLY A 68 -6.81 15.70 4.43
CA GLY A 68 -6.88 16.42 5.70
C GLY A 68 -6.88 17.94 5.53
N ALA A 69 -7.08 18.66 6.64
CA ALA A 69 -7.18 20.12 6.67
C ALA A 69 -5.96 20.82 6.02
N ASP A 70 -4.76 20.32 6.30
CA ASP A 70 -3.50 20.84 5.76
C ASP A 70 -3.16 20.30 4.37
N ARG A 71 -4.15 19.75 3.64
CA ARG A 71 -3.96 19.14 2.32
C ARG A 71 -3.16 17.85 2.35
N GLY A 72 -2.94 17.27 3.52
CA GLY A 72 -2.31 15.96 3.69
C GLY A 72 -3.17 14.86 3.06
N VAL A 73 -2.55 13.99 2.27
CA VAL A 73 -3.23 12.84 1.66
C VAL A 73 -3.02 11.63 2.55
N ARG A 74 -4.11 11.12 3.14
CA ARG A 74 -4.10 9.85 3.86
C ARG A 74 -4.03 8.68 2.88
N ASP A 75 -3.59 7.52 3.37
CA ASP A 75 -3.63 6.26 2.63
C ASP A 75 -2.71 6.24 1.38
N GLY A 76 -1.79 7.21 1.27
CA GLY A 76 -0.63 7.13 0.38
C GLY A 76 0.42 6.20 0.98
N VAL A 77 1.14 5.46 0.13
CA VAL A 77 2.17 4.52 0.57
C VAL A 77 3.51 4.97 0.05
N VAL A 78 4.46 5.19 0.96
CA VAL A 78 5.85 5.53 0.61
C VAL A 78 6.70 4.30 0.80
N LEU A 79 7.42 3.89 -0.24
CA LEU A 79 8.25 2.70 -0.29
C LEU A 79 9.68 3.02 -0.74
N ILE A 80 10.66 2.30 -0.21
CA ILE A 80 12.08 2.42 -0.61
C ILE A 80 12.45 1.19 -1.44
N GLU A 81 12.83 1.41 -2.70
CA GLU A 81 13.14 0.33 -3.63
C GLU A 81 14.56 -0.22 -3.41
N GLY A 82 14.72 -1.52 -3.60
CA GLY A 82 16.04 -2.16 -3.71
C GLY A 82 16.80 -2.32 -2.39
N VAL A 83 16.14 -2.16 -1.23
CA VAL A 83 16.79 -2.42 0.07
C VAL A 83 16.85 -3.93 0.33
N ALA A 84 17.97 -4.56 -0.03
CA ALA A 84 18.13 -6.01 0.10
C ALA A 84 18.47 -6.50 1.53
N ARG A 85 19.02 -5.62 2.38
CA ARG A 85 19.46 -5.96 3.74
C ARG A 85 19.11 -4.84 4.71
N GLY A 86 18.57 -5.15 5.89
CA GLY A 86 18.23 -4.11 6.86
C GLY A 86 17.41 -4.57 8.06
N LYS A 87 16.67 -3.65 8.69
CA LYS A 87 15.86 -3.91 9.88
C LYS A 87 14.87 -5.06 9.67
N LYS A 88 14.62 -5.83 10.72
CA LYS A 88 13.63 -6.89 10.68
C LYS A 88 12.20 -6.31 10.61
N GLY A 89 11.36 -6.86 9.73
CA GLY A 89 9.91 -6.68 9.79
C GLY A 89 9.30 -7.64 10.81
N ALA A 90 8.33 -7.17 11.58
CA ALA A 90 7.65 -7.97 12.61
C ALA A 90 6.31 -7.35 13.02
N GLY A 91 5.59 -6.76 12.07
CA GLY A 91 4.28 -6.17 12.27
C GLY A 91 3.17 -7.22 12.35
N ASP A 92 2.05 -6.79 12.91
CA ASP A 92 0.79 -7.54 12.92
C ASP A 92 -0.26 -6.72 12.17
N VAL A 93 -0.56 -7.16 10.95
CA VAL A 93 -1.42 -6.46 9.99
C VAL A 93 -2.79 -7.12 10.01
N ILE A 94 -3.81 -6.35 10.37
CA ILE A 94 -5.20 -6.80 10.38
C ILE A 94 -5.99 -5.96 9.38
N LEU A 95 -6.60 -6.62 8.40
CA LEU A 95 -7.66 -6.04 7.58
C LEU A 95 -9.01 -6.44 8.19
N ASP A 96 -9.75 -5.48 8.72
CA ASP A 96 -10.97 -5.75 9.49
C ASP A 96 -12.22 -5.32 8.71
N ASN A 97 -13.17 -6.24 8.52
CA ASN A 97 -14.52 -5.90 8.08
C ASN A 97 -15.26 -5.31 9.28
N ARG A 98 -15.46 -4.00 9.30
CA ARG A 98 -16.12 -3.31 10.41
C ARG A 98 -16.93 -2.14 9.89
N LYS A 99 -18.16 -2.02 10.38
CA LYS A 99 -19.16 -1.03 9.92
C LYS A 99 -19.38 -1.14 8.40
N CYS A 100 -19.34 -2.36 7.84
CA CYS A 100 -19.42 -2.65 6.42
C CYS A 100 -18.42 -1.84 5.58
N LEU A 101 -17.19 -1.75 6.08
CA LEU A 101 -16.01 -1.20 5.41
C LEU A 101 -14.82 -2.10 5.73
N PHE A 102 -13.79 -2.04 4.89
CA PHE A 102 -12.48 -2.56 5.25
C PHE A 102 -11.75 -1.46 6.03
N VAL A 103 -11.60 -1.64 7.34
CA VAL A 103 -10.89 -0.67 8.18
C VAL A 103 -9.39 -0.77 7.94
N SER A 104 -8.79 0.42 7.76
CA SER A 104 -7.53 0.65 7.03
C SER A 104 -7.73 0.41 5.54
N HIS A 105 -8.21 1.43 4.83
CA HIS A 105 -8.48 1.37 3.38
C HIS A 105 -7.23 0.94 2.59
N VAL A 106 -6.05 1.34 3.07
CA VAL A 106 -4.77 0.86 2.59
C VAL A 106 -3.98 0.25 3.75
N THR A 107 -3.43 -0.94 3.53
CA THR A 107 -2.53 -1.63 4.46
C THR A 107 -1.25 -2.01 3.75
N VAL A 108 -0.20 -2.26 4.54
CA VAL A 108 1.10 -2.69 4.05
C VAL A 108 1.49 -3.98 4.76
N VAL A 109 2.04 -4.93 4.02
CA VAL A 109 2.60 -6.18 4.54
C VAL A 109 4.03 -6.30 4.03
N ALA A 110 4.98 -6.45 4.95
CA ALA A 110 6.39 -6.62 4.65
C ALA A 110 6.90 -8.01 5.09
N PRO A 111 8.11 -8.43 4.68
CA PRO A 111 8.67 -9.70 5.11
C PRO A 111 8.82 -9.77 6.63
N GLY A 112 8.33 -10.86 7.21
CA GLY A 112 8.33 -11.09 8.66
C GLY A 112 7.05 -10.66 9.37
N ASP A 113 6.16 -9.93 8.71
CA ASP A 113 4.85 -9.57 9.25
C ASP A 113 3.90 -10.76 9.30
N ARG A 114 2.94 -10.70 10.22
CA ARG A 114 1.75 -11.57 10.22
C ARG A 114 0.57 -10.79 9.65
N ALA A 115 -0.18 -11.39 8.74
CA ALA A 115 -1.33 -10.76 8.11
C ALA A 115 -2.60 -11.58 8.36
N ARG A 116 -3.67 -10.93 8.81
CA ARG A 116 -4.95 -11.55 9.14
C ARG A 116 -6.11 -10.73 8.61
N VAL A 117 -7.19 -11.42 8.25
CA VAL A 117 -8.49 -10.81 7.96
C VAL A 117 -9.41 -11.08 9.13
N ARG A 118 -10.06 -10.05 9.65
CA ARG A 118 -11.06 -10.14 10.72
C ARG A 118 -12.43 -9.71 10.17
N ASN A 119 -13.49 -10.29 10.69
CA ASN A 119 -14.83 -9.74 10.56
C ASN A 119 -15.33 -9.32 11.94
N SER A 120 -15.53 -8.03 12.17
CA SER A 120 -16.12 -7.49 13.40
C SER A 120 -17.62 -7.20 13.28
N ASP A 121 -18.17 -7.28 12.07
CA ASP A 121 -19.59 -7.06 11.80
C ASP A 121 -20.43 -8.33 12.10
N PRO A 122 -21.73 -8.18 12.41
CA PRO A 122 -22.62 -9.31 12.71
C PRO A 122 -23.19 -9.99 11.45
N ILE A 123 -22.65 -9.69 10.27
CA ILE A 123 -23.10 -10.23 8.98
C ILE A 123 -21.94 -10.87 8.24
N LEU A 124 -22.25 -11.73 7.26
CA LEU A 124 -21.25 -12.35 6.40
C LEU A 124 -20.55 -11.28 5.56
N HIS A 125 -19.22 -11.31 5.56
CA HIS A 125 -18.42 -10.68 4.52
C HIS A 125 -17.62 -11.73 3.75
N ASN A 126 -17.32 -11.42 2.49
CA ASN A 126 -16.42 -12.21 1.67
C ASN A 126 -15.20 -11.36 1.33
N THR A 127 -14.02 -11.64 1.89
CA THR A 127 -12.82 -10.84 1.62
C THR A 127 -12.00 -11.49 0.51
N HIS A 128 -11.98 -10.87 -0.67
CA HIS A 128 -11.36 -11.39 -1.89
C HIS A 128 -10.20 -10.49 -2.34
N GLY A 129 -8.99 -11.04 -2.34
CA GLY A 129 -7.75 -10.35 -2.72
C GLY A 129 -7.23 -10.80 -4.08
N PHE A 130 -6.83 -9.84 -4.90
CA PHE A 130 -6.28 -10.05 -6.25
C PHE A 130 -4.92 -9.39 -6.40
N LEU A 131 -3.91 -10.16 -6.82
CA LEU A 131 -2.60 -9.62 -7.21
C LEU A 131 -2.54 -9.53 -8.74
N GLY A 132 -2.99 -8.42 -9.30
CA GLY A 132 -3.29 -8.32 -10.72
C GLY A 132 -4.58 -9.08 -11.04
N GLN A 133 -4.50 -10.09 -11.93
CA GLN A 133 -5.65 -10.96 -12.25
C GLN A 133 -5.80 -12.17 -11.29
N PRO A 134 -4.72 -12.85 -10.85
CA PRO A 134 -4.85 -13.98 -9.93
C PRO A 134 -5.46 -13.63 -8.57
N THR A 135 -6.37 -14.48 -8.10
CA THR A 135 -6.82 -14.52 -6.71
C THR A 135 -5.67 -15.00 -5.81
N VAL A 136 -5.35 -14.22 -4.78
CA VAL A 136 -4.39 -14.62 -3.71
C VAL A 136 -5.11 -15.17 -2.48
N PHE A 137 -6.32 -14.68 -2.20
CA PHE A 137 -7.21 -15.22 -1.19
C PHE A 137 -8.67 -14.91 -1.53
N ASN A 138 -9.58 -15.81 -1.17
CA ASN A 138 -11.02 -15.60 -1.21
C ASN A 138 -11.60 -16.25 0.06
N LEU A 139 -12.06 -15.42 0.99
CA LEU A 139 -12.38 -15.85 2.35
C LEU A 139 -13.84 -15.53 2.66
N ALA A 140 -14.61 -16.55 3.03
CA ALA A 140 -15.91 -16.33 3.66
C ALA A 140 -15.71 -16.13 5.17
N LEU A 141 -16.17 -14.99 5.69
CA LEU A 141 -16.20 -14.68 7.11
C LEU A 141 -17.66 -14.49 7.57
N PRO A 142 -18.47 -15.57 7.68
CA PRO A 142 -19.88 -15.48 8.09
C PRO A 142 -20.09 -14.98 9.52
N ASN A 143 -19.13 -15.22 10.42
CA ASN A 143 -19.33 -15.05 11.85
C ASN A 143 -18.65 -13.79 12.36
N LYS A 144 -19.32 -13.12 13.31
CA LYS A 144 -18.73 -12.02 14.07
C LYS A 144 -17.49 -12.51 14.83
N ASP A 145 -16.48 -11.66 14.85
CA ASP A 145 -15.15 -11.87 15.45
C ASP A 145 -14.34 -13.03 14.84
N GLN A 146 -14.78 -13.57 13.70
CA GLN A 146 -14.00 -14.54 12.95
C GLN A 146 -12.71 -13.89 12.42
N MET A 147 -11.60 -14.62 12.52
CA MET A 147 -10.29 -14.17 12.06
C MET A 147 -9.57 -15.29 11.32
N ILE A 148 -8.98 -14.96 10.17
CA ILE A 148 -8.27 -15.92 9.31
C ILE A 148 -6.87 -15.39 9.01
N ASP A 149 -5.85 -16.23 9.18
CA ASP A 149 -4.47 -15.93 8.80
C ASP A 149 -4.28 -16.05 7.28
N ILE A 150 -3.71 -15.02 6.68
CA ILE A 150 -3.39 -14.94 5.25
C ILE A 150 -1.90 -14.73 4.99
N THR A 151 -1.04 -14.82 6.01
CA THR A 151 0.41 -14.53 5.93
C THR A 151 1.07 -15.33 4.81
N LYS A 152 0.80 -16.64 4.74
CA LYS A 152 1.36 -17.53 3.70
C LYS A 152 0.82 -17.28 2.29
N ARG A 153 -0.21 -16.44 2.14
CA ARG A 153 -0.83 -16.07 0.85
C ARG A 153 -0.23 -14.80 0.27
N LEU A 154 0.50 -14.03 1.07
CA LEU A 154 1.10 -12.73 0.72
C LEU A 154 2.62 -12.83 0.57
N GLN A 155 3.08 -13.78 -0.24
CA GLN A 155 4.52 -14.04 -0.41
C GLN A 155 5.13 -13.30 -1.61
N LYS A 156 4.29 -12.85 -2.55
CA LYS A 156 4.74 -12.14 -3.76
C LYS A 156 4.52 -10.64 -3.59
N PRO A 157 5.57 -9.81 -3.72
CA PRO A 157 5.43 -8.36 -3.71
C PRO A 157 4.48 -7.85 -4.78
N GLY A 158 3.78 -6.77 -4.45
CA GLY A 158 2.88 -6.06 -5.36
C GLY A 158 1.63 -5.54 -4.66
N VAL A 159 0.75 -4.96 -5.47
CA VAL A 159 -0.51 -4.35 -5.01
C VAL A 159 -1.62 -5.39 -5.05
N VAL A 160 -2.16 -5.75 -3.90
CA VAL A 160 -3.33 -6.61 -3.76
C VAL A 160 -4.56 -5.74 -3.67
N ARG A 161 -5.41 -5.78 -4.70
CA ARG A 161 -6.75 -5.18 -4.66
C ARG A 161 -7.64 -6.09 -3.83
N VAL A 162 -8.31 -5.54 -2.81
CA VAL A 162 -9.21 -6.29 -1.94
C VAL A 162 -10.63 -5.77 -2.11
N VAL A 163 -11.57 -6.68 -2.25
CA VAL A 163 -13.00 -6.35 -2.37
C VAL A 163 -13.86 -7.27 -1.52
N CYS A 164 -15.08 -6.82 -1.24
CA CYS A 164 -16.14 -7.72 -0.83
C CYS A 164 -17.00 -8.15 -2.01
N ASP A 165 -17.07 -9.44 -2.30
CA ASP A 165 -17.95 -9.95 -3.37
C ASP A 165 -19.43 -9.87 -2.95
N ALA A 166 -19.72 -9.94 -1.65
CA ALA A 166 -21.07 -9.80 -1.14
C ALA A 166 -21.54 -8.34 -1.15
N HIS A 167 -20.64 -7.38 -0.91
CA HIS A 167 -20.93 -5.96 -0.68
C HIS A 167 -20.09 -5.08 -1.62
N PRO A 168 -20.61 -4.70 -2.80
CA PRO A 168 -19.84 -3.98 -3.82
C PRO A 168 -19.25 -2.64 -3.37
N HIS A 169 -19.83 -2.00 -2.35
CA HIS A 169 -19.30 -0.76 -1.79
C HIS A 169 -17.98 -0.94 -1.01
N MET A 170 -17.63 -2.16 -0.60
CA MET A 170 -16.42 -2.45 0.18
C MET A 170 -15.26 -2.80 -0.75
N PHE A 171 -14.21 -1.99 -0.68
CA PHE A 171 -12.93 -2.24 -1.33
C PHE A 171 -11.79 -1.61 -0.52
N ALA A 172 -10.59 -2.14 -0.67
CA ALA A 172 -9.36 -1.73 0.00
C ALA A 172 -8.14 -2.20 -0.80
N TRP A 173 -6.95 -1.87 -0.31
CA TRP A 173 -5.68 -2.24 -0.91
C TRP A 173 -4.71 -2.78 0.14
N MET A 174 -3.97 -3.82 -0.21
CA MET A 174 -2.82 -4.27 0.57
C MET A 174 -1.57 -4.18 -0.30
N ILE A 175 -0.56 -3.43 0.15
CA ILE A 175 0.74 -3.35 -0.50
C ILE A 175 1.64 -4.40 0.12
N VAL A 176 1.96 -5.45 -0.63
CA VAL A 176 2.98 -6.43 -0.23
C VAL A 176 4.32 -5.90 -0.71
N HIS A 177 5.18 -5.48 0.21
CA HIS A 177 6.50 -4.96 -0.10
C HIS A 177 7.57 -6.03 0.09
N ASP A 178 8.69 -5.93 -0.62
CA ASP A 178 9.81 -6.87 -0.55
C ASP A 178 10.77 -6.61 0.63
N SER A 179 10.56 -5.50 1.34
CA SER A 179 11.32 -5.12 2.53
C SER A 179 10.46 -4.34 3.54
N PRO A 180 10.87 -4.25 4.82
CA PRO A 180 10.19 -3.45 5.86
C PRO A 180 10.34 -1.92 5.73
N TYR A 181 10.82 -1.42 4.59
CA TYR A 181 11.07 0.00 4.35
C TYR A 181 9.92 0.64 3.56
N VAL A 182 8.78 0.69 4.23
CA VAL A 182 7.52 1.14 3.66
C VAL A 182 6.66 1.75 4.78
N ALA A 183 5.88 2.78 4.46
CA ALA A 183 4.98 3.45 5.39
C ALA A 183 3.69 3.90 4.70
N VAL A 184 2.58 3.85 5.42
CA VAL A 184 1.30 4.47 5.01
C VAL A 184 1.22 5.86 5.64
N THR A 185 0.72 6.85 4.89
CA THR A 185 0.55 8.22 5.38
C THR A 185 -0.64 8.35 6.33
N ASP A 186 -0.49 9.17 7.35
CA ASP A 186 -1.56 9.50 8.31
C ASP A 186 -2.58 10.51 7.75
N ASP A 187 -3.56 10.92 8.57
CA ASP A 187 -4.58 11.94 8.20
C ASP A 187 -3.97 13.30 7.81
N ARG A 188 -2.71 13.57 8.17
CA ARG A 188 -1.96 14.78 7.79
C ARG A 188 -1.06 14.54 6.58
N GLY A 189 -1.13 13.36 5.97
CA GLY A 189 -0.27 12.93 4.89
C GLY A 189 1.15 12.61 5.32
N ALA A 190 1.45 12.59 6.62
CA ALA A 190 2.80 12.43 7.13
C ALA A 190 3.23 10.96 7.14
N PHE A 191 4.51 10.71 6.89
CA PHE A 191 5.11 9.39 6.98
C PHE A 191 6.53 9.47 7.56
N ARG A 192 7.02 8.35 8.08
CA ARG A 192 8.38 8.20 8.59
C ARG A 192 8.87 6.76 8.41
N ILE A 193 10.05 6.58 7.83
CA ILE A 193 10.73 5.30 7.65
C ILE A 193 12.11 5.42 8.30
N GLY A 194 12.27 4.79 9.46
CA GLY A 194 13.54 4.76 10.21
C GLY A 194 14.41 3.54 9.88
N ASP A 195 15.64 3.59 10.42
CA ASP A 195 16.69 2.57 10.30
C ASP A 195 17.05 2.22 8.85
N VAL A 196 16.95 3.19 7.94
CA VAL A 196 17.30 3.01 6.54
C VAL A 196 18.83 2.92 6.42
N PRO A 197 19.40 1.85 5.82
CA PRO A 197 20.84 1.77 5.65
C PRO A 197 21.34 2.97 4.83
N PRO A 198 22.55 3.49 5.10
CA PRO A 198 23.09 4.60 4.32
C PRO A 198 23.24 4.22 2.85
N GLY A 199 22.88 5.13 1.94
CA GLY A 199 22.91 4.88 0.51
C GLY A 199 22.02 5.84 -0.28
N THR A 200 22.02 5.66 -1.60
CA THR A 200 21.12 6.36 -2.51
C THR A 200 20.03 5.41 -2.97
N TYR A 201 18.77 5.82 -2.79
CA TYR A 201 17.61 4.98 -3.08
C TYR A 201 16.58 5.71 -3.91
N LYS A 202 15.83 4.95 -4.70
CA LYS A 202 14.55 5.40 -5.23
C LYS A 202 13.49 5.25 -4.14
N VAL A 203 12.81 6.35 -3.86
CA VAL A 203 11.69 6.40 -2.93
C VAL A 203 10.44 6.75 -3.71
N THR A 204 9.48 5.85 -3.69
CA THR A 204 8.26 5.93 -4.49
C THR A 204 7.07 6.15 -3.56
N MET A 205 6.27 7.18 -3.85
CA MET A 205 4.93 7.33 -3.31
C MET A 205 3.93 6.67 -4.26
N TRP A 206 3.04 5.86 -3.73
CA TRP A 206 1.92 5.21 -4.41
C TRP A 206 0.59 5.67 -3.80
N HIS A 207 -0.44 5.84 -4.62
CA HIS A 207 -1.82 6.07 -4.19
C HIS A 207 -2.78 5.32 -5.13
N ALA A 208 -3.90 4.82 -4.62
CA ALA A 208 -4.83 3.92 -5.32
C ALA A 208 -5.49 4.49 -6.60
N GLY A 209 -5.47 5.81 -6.76
CA GLY A 209 -6.31 6.53 -7.72
C GLY A 209 -7.63 6.95 -7.09
N TYR A 210 -8.26 7.97 -7.67
CA TYR A 210 -9.39 8.66 -7.02
C TYR A 210 -10.35 9.38 -7.98
N ARG A 211 -10.03 9.50 -9.28
CA ARG A 211 -10.93 10.11 -10.26
C ARG A 211 -11.99 9.08 -10.67
N PRO A 212 -13.29 9.33 -10.46
CA PRO A 212 -14.33 8.37 -10.83
C PRO A 212 -14.29 8.01 -12.32
N LYS A 213 -14.47 6.72 -12.63
CA LYS A 213 -14.54 6.14 -13.99
C LYS A 213 -15.85 5.39 -14.24
N GLY A 214 -16.80 5.45 -13.30
CA GLY A 214 -18.07 4.75 -13.33
C GLY A 214 -18.13 3.65 -12.26
N SER A 215 -18.84 2.58 -12.56
CA SER A 215 -18.94 1.39 -11.71
C SER A 215 -18.73 0.11 -12.51
N ASP A 216 -18.29 -0.95 -11.84
CA ASP A 216 -18.25 -2.29 -12.44
C ASP A 216 -19.65 -2.90 -12.54
N LYS A 217 -19.75 -4.11 -13.11
CA LYS A 217 -21.01 -4.84 -13.29
C LYS A 217 -21.77 -5.14 -12.00
N ASP A 218 -21.08 -5.14 -10.86
CA ASP A 218 -21.64 -5.41 -9.54
C ASP A 218 -22.02 -4.09 -8.83
N GLY A 219 -21.80 -2.94 -9.48
CA GLY A 219 -22.09 -1.60 -8.96
C GLY A 219 -20.97 -1.03 -8.09
N ARG A 220 -19.80 -1.68 -7.99
CA ARG A 220 -18.66 -1.15 -7.24
C ARG A 220 -18.07 0.07 -7.96
N PRO A 221 -17.80 1.18 -7.27
CA PRO A 221 -17.18 2.35 -7.91
C PRO A 221 -15.80 2.00 -8.45
N VAL A 222 -15.49 2.51 -9.64
CA VAL A 222 -14.18 2.36 -10.30
C VAL A 222 -13.54 3.74 -10.38
N TYR A 223 -12.24 3.80 -10.06
CA TYR A 223 -11.43 5.02 -10.12
C TYR A 223 -10.35 4.89 -11.19
N ASP A 224 -9.63 5.97 -11.45
CA ASP A 224 -8.48 5.96 -12.35
C ASP A 224 -7.34 5.10 -11.80
N GLU A 225 -6.41 4.75 -12.69
CA GLU A 225 -5.25 3.93 -12.34
C GLU A 225 -4.43 4.53 -11.20
N PRO A 226 -3.74 3.69 -10.41
CA PRO A 226 -2.89 4.15 -9.33
C PRO A 226 -1.88 5.22 -9.76
N LYS A 227 -1.62 6.16 -8.85
CA LYS A 227 -0.63 7.23 -9.04
C LYS A 227 0.67 6.82 -8.39
N THR A 228 1.79 7.01 -9.10
CA THR A 228 3.13 6.83 -8.56
C THR A 228 4.00 8.04 -8.81
N LEU A 229 4.80 8.42 -7.82
CA LEU A 229 5.82 9.47 -7.93
C LEU A 229 7.11 8.96 -7.29
N THR A 230 8.20 9.01 -8.04
CA THR A 230 9.50 8.51 -7.57
C THR A 230 10.50 9.65 -7.45
N LYS A 231 11.26 9.65 -6.36
CA LYS A 231 12.38 10.56 -6.12
C LYS A 231 13.62 9.78 -5.73
N GLU A 232 14.79 10.24 -6.15
CA GLU A 232 16.06 9.69 -5.67
C GLU A 232 16.51 10.48 -4.44
N LEU A 233 16.85 9.76 -3.35
CA LEU A 233 17.29 10.36 -2.09
C LEU A 233 18.58 9.68 -1.63
N THR A 234 19.55 10.48 -1.19
CA THR A 234 20.77 10.00 -0.53
C THR A 234 20.63 10.16 0.99
N ILE A 235 20.74 9.04 1.70
CA ILE A 235 20.68 8.97 3.16
C ILE A 235 22.09 8.76 3.70
N ALA A 236 22.65 9.79 4.34
CA ALA A 236 23.91 9.68 5.06
C ALA A 236 23.74 8.95 6.40
N PRO A 237 24.82 8.38 6.98
CA PRO A 237 24.80 7.74 8.29
C PRO A 237 24.10 8.59 9.36
N LYS A 238 23.10 8.01 10.04
CA LYS A 238 22.31 8.66 11.10
C LYS A 238 21.60 9.97 10.70
N ALA A 239 21.56 10.30 9.42
CA ALA A 239 20.91 11.52 8.94
C ALA A 239 19.39 11.36 8.84
N THR A 240 18.68 12.48 8.92
CA THR A 240 17.27 12.55 8.54
C THR A 240 17.15 13.31 7.22
N VAL A 241 16.53 12.69 6.23
CA VAL A 241 16.19 13.31 4.95
C VAL A 241 14.68 13.57 4.95
N THR A 242 14.30 14.80 4.59
CA THR A 242 12.88 15.15 4.42
C THR A 242 12.53 15.20 2.95
N VAL A 243 11.38 14.64 2.58
CA VAL A 243 10.87 14.67 1.21
C VAL A 243 9.37 14.97 1.20
N GLU A 244 8.93 15.75 0.23
CA GLU A 244 7.51 15.99 -0.03
C GLU A 244 7.08 15.35 -1.35
N PHE A 245 5.89 14.75 -1.39
CA PHE A 245 5.26 14.31 -2.63
C PHE A 245 3.97 15.09 -2.86
N GLU A 246 3.71 15.45 -4.11
CA GLU A 246 2.52 16.22 -4.48
C GLU A 246 1.62 15.38 -5.39
N LEU A 247 0.49 14.93 -4.85
CA LEU A 247 -0.56 14.23 -5.59
C LEU A 247 -1.45 15.24 -6.32
N LYS A 248 -1.74 14.96 -7.60
CA LYS A 248 -2.54 15.83 -8.47
C LYS A 248 -3.37 15.07 -9.50
#